data_AF-A0A6V7MCA2-F1
#
_entry.id   AF-A0A6V7MCA2-F1
#
_cell.length_a   1.000
_cell.length_b   1.000
_cell.length_c   1.000
_cell.angle_alpha   90.00
_cell.angle_beta   90.00
_cell.angle_gamma   90.00
#
_symmetry.space_group_name_H-M   'P 1'
#
loop_
_entity.id
_entity.type
_entity.pdbx_description
1 polymer ?
#
loop_
_entity_poly.entity_id
_entity_poly.type
_entity_poly.pdbx_seq_one_letter_code
_entity_poly.pdbx_strand_id
1 'polypeptide(L)' 'YPSPEWDTVTPEAKNLINQMLTVNPNRRISASEALRHPWIC' A
#
# COMPACT_ATOMS: atom_id res chain seq x y z
N TYR A 1 -7.95 7.13 6.43
CA TYR A 1 -7.97 7.85 5.15
C TYR A 1 -9.12 8.84 5.19
N PRO A 2 -8.88 10.15 5.06
CA PRO A 2 -9.93 11.16 5.07
C PRO A 2 -10.79 11.09 3.80
N SER A 3 -12.08 11.35 3.94
CA SER A 3 -13.03 11.48 2.84
C SER A 3 -13.22 12.97 2.50
N PRO A 4 -13.47 13.34 1.23
CA PRO A 4 -13.83 12.47 0.09
C PRO A 4 -12.65 11.99 -0.78
N GLU A 5 -11.47 12.58 -0.63
CA GLU A 5 -10.33 12.34 -1.52
C GLU A 5 -9.88 10.87 -1.63
N TRP A 6 -10.09 10.05 -0.60
CA TRP A 6 -9.72 8.63 -0.63
C TRP A 6 -10.87 7.69 -0.95
N ASP A 7 -12.09 8.19 -1.16
CA ASP A 7 -13.27 7.32 -1.36
C ASP A 7 -13.20 6.58 -2.70
N THR A 8 -12.64 7.23 -3.73
CA THR A 8 -12.45 6.64 -5.06
C THR A 8 -11.20 5.78 -5.18
N VAL A 9 -10.30 5.84 -4.19
CA VAL A 9 -9.04 5.10 -4.21
C VAL A 9 -9.32 3.62 -3.90
N THR A 10 -8.82 2.75 -4.78
CA THR A 10 -9.10 1.31 -4.68
C THR A 10 -8.53 0.70 -3.40
N PRO A 11 -9.16 -0.37 -2.87
CA PRO A 11 -8.66 -1.07 -1.69
C PRO A 11 -7.22 -1.57 -1.85
N GLU A 12 -6.82 -1.96 -3.06
CA GLU A 12 -5.48 -2.49 -3.37
C GLU A 12 -4.41 -1.40 -3.25
N ALA A 13 -4.72 -0.18 -3.69
CA ALA A 13 -3.83 0.98 -3.53
C ALA A 13 -3.58 1.28 -2.05
N LYS A 14 -4.66 1.32 -1.26
CA LYS A 14 -4.59 1.53 0.20
C LYS A 14 -3.81 0.40 0.87
N ASN A 15 -3.99 -0.83 0.42
CA ASN A 15 -3.26 -1.99 0.94
C ASN A 15 -1.75 -1.84 0.75
N LEU A 16 -1.31 -1.50 -0.47
CA LEU A 16 0.12 -1.28 -0.75
C LEU A 16 0.70 -0.17 0.13
N ILE A 17 -0.01 0.95 0.28
CA ILE A 17 0.43 2.07 1.15
C ILE A 17 0.60 1.61 2.59
N ASN A 18 -0.33 0.82 3.14
CA ASN A 18 -0.22 0.30 4.50
C ASN A 18 1.00 -0.62 4.68
N GLN A 19 1.31 -1.43 3.67
CA GLN A 19 2.50 -2.29 3.70
C GLN A 19 3.81 -1.48 3.63
N MET A 20 3.83 -0.37 2.88
CA MET A 20 4.98 0.54 2.82
C MET A 20 5.14 1.38 4.10
N LEU A 21 4.03 1.82 4.71
CA LEU A 21 4.01 2.61 5.94
C LEU A 21 3.98 1.75 7.21
N THR A 22 4.46 0.50 7.12
CA THR A 22 4.61 -0.36 8.31
C THR A 22 5.70 0.19 9.22
N VAL A 23 5.32 0.44 10.49
CA VAL A 23 6.19 1.02 11.53
C VAL A 23 7.43 0.17 11.77
N ASN A 24 7.25 -1.15 11.85
CA ASN A 24 8.36 -2.08 12.02
C ASN A 24 9.08 -2.28 10.66
N PRO A 25 10.35 -1.85 10.51
CA PRO A 25 11.07 -1.97 9.24
C PRO A 25 11.26 -3.44 8.82
N ASN A 26 11.35 -4.38 9.77
CA ASN A 26 11.50 -5.81 9.47
C ASN A 26 10.21 -6.44 8.91
N ARG A 27 9.07 -5.77 9.04
CA ARG A 27 7.76 -6.19 8.50
C ARG A 27 7.31 -5.33 7.33
N ARG A 28 8.08 -4.30 6.98
CA ARG A 28 7.78 -3.40 5.87
C ARG A 28 8.07 -4.12 4.56
N ILE A 29 7.17 -3.96 3.60
CA ILE A 29 7.34 -4.51 2.27
C ILE A 29 8.64 -4.00 1.62
N SER A 30 9.40 -4.91 1.01
CA SER A 30 10.57 -4.54 0.21
C SER A 30 10.16 -3.99 -1.16
N ALA A 31 11.06 -3.25 -1.83
CA ALA A 31 10.79 -2.73 -3.17
C ALA A 31 10.45 -3.87 -4.17
N SER A 32 11.16 -4.99 -4.09
CA SER A 32 10.93 -6.15 -4.94
C SER A 32 9.56 -6.80 -4.74
N GLU A 33 9.05 -6.81 -3.50
CA GLU A 33 7.71 -7.31 -3.18
C GLU A 33 6.63 -6.31 -3.62
N ALA A 34 6.87 -5.01 -3.44
CA ALA A 34 5.95 -3.96 -3.87
C ALA A 34 5.73 -3.97 -5.39
N LEU A 35 6.79 -4.22 -6.17
CA LEU A 35 6.71 -4.39 -7.63
C LEU A 35 5.83 -5.57 -8.07
N ARG A 36 5.61 -6.55 -7.18
CA ARG A 36 4.76 -7.73 -7.44
C ARG A 36 3.34 -7.57 -6.90
N HIS A 37 3.01 -6.43 -6.31
CA HIS A 37 1.70 -6.18 -5.73
C HIS A 37 0.65 -6.01 -6.84
N PRO A 38 -0.59 -6.54 -6.68
CA PRO A 38 -1.68 -6.44 -7.67
C PRO A 38 -2.12 -5.01 -8.07
N TRP A 39 -1.58 -3.99 -7.39
CA TRP A 39 -1.82 -2.60 -7.73
C TRP A 39 -0.79 -2.06 -8.74
N ILE A 40 0.40 -2.67 -8.80
CA ILE A 40 1.46 -2.33 -9.75
C ILE A 40 1.44 -3.26 -10.99
N CYS A 41 1.12 -4.55 -10.81
CA CYS A 41 0.99 -5.55 -11.87
C CYS A 41 -0.43 -6.11 -11.92
#